data_AF-F5LLT7-F1
#
_entry.id   AF-F5LLT7-F1
#
_cell.length_a   1.000
_cell.length_b   1.000
_cell.length_c   1.000
_cell.angle_alpha   90.00
_cell.angle_beta   90.00
_cell.angle_gamma   90.00
#
_symmetry.space_group_name_H-M   'P 1'
#
loop_
_entity.id
_entity.type
_entity.pdbx_description
1 polymer ?
#
loop_
_entity_poly.entity_id
_entity_poly.type
_entity_poly.pdbx_seq_one_letter_code
_entity_poly.pdbx_strand_id
1 'polypeptide(L)' 'MKIRIDLSVGGEYIKEAFLQIEDRKVDHLTEEELLQAVEINIRSWADREIGISWEIVEFPVRPEDEEEG' A
#
# COMPACT_ATOMS: atom_id res chain seq x y z
N MET A 1 20.61 2.79 -5.66
CA MET A 1 19.53 2.55 -6.63
C MET A 1 18.30 3.35 -6.23
N LYS A 2 17.65 4.02 -7.20
CA LYS A 2 16.42 4.80 -6.97
C LYS A 2 15.24 4.13 -7.66
N ILE A 3 14.18 3.85 -6.92
CA ILE A 3 12.96 3.19 -7.42
C ILE A 3 11.83 4.21 -7.38
N ARG A 4 11.07 4.33 -8.48
CA ARG A 4 9.82 5.08 -8.51
C ARG A 4 8.66 4.15 -8.18
N ILE A 5 7.73 4.64 -7.38
CA ILE A 5 6.50 3.96 -7.00
C ILE A 5 5.33 4.85 -7.38
N ASP A 6 4.47 4.34 -8.25
CA ASP A 6 3.23 4.99 -8.65
C ASP A 6 2.08 4.27 -7.93
N LEU A 7 1.48 4.92 -6.93
CA LEU A 7 0.37 4.37 -6.17
C LEU A 7 -0.96 4.76 -6.83
N SER A 8 -1.78 3.75 -7.12
CA SER A 8 -3.12 3.93 -7.66
C SER A 8 -4.16 3.16 -6.85
N VAL A 9 -5.38 3.69 -6.73
CA VAL A 9 -6.52 3.04 -6.07
C VAL A 9 -7.71 3.11 -7.02
N GLY A 10 -8.34 1.96 -7.32
CA GLY A 10 -9.44 1.92 -8.29
C GLY A 10 -9.05 2.30 -9.73
N GLY A 11 -7.77 2.21 -10.08
CA GLY A 11 -7.24 2.64 -11.37
C GLY A 11 -6.91 4.13 -11.46
N GLU A 12 -7.28 4.93 -10.44
CA GLU A 12 -6.90 6.33 -10.36
C GLU A 12 -5.54 6.48 -9.67
N TYR A 13 -4.66 7.28 -10.28
CA TYR A 13 -3.37 7.60 -9.69
C TYR A 13 -3.55 8.52 -8.48
N ILE A 14 -2.95 8.14 -7.36
CA ILE A 14 -3.05 8.84 -6.08
C ILE A 14 -1.78 9.64 -5.79
N LYS A 15 -0.60 9.01 -5.87
CA LYS A 15 0.69 9.68 -5.60
C LYS A 15 1.88 8.96 -6.22
N GLU A 16 2.93 9.73 -6.50
CA GLU A 16 4.28 9.24 -6.80
C GLU A 16 5.10 9.26 -5.51
N ALA A 17 5.91 8.23 -5.32
CA ALA A 17 6.93 8.17 -4.28
C ALA A 17 8.24 7.65 -4.86
N PHE A 18 9.33 7.97 -4.18
CA PHE A 18 10.64 7.43 -4.50
C PHE A 18 11.21 6.71 -3.29
N LEU A 19 11.69 5.50 -3.53
CA LEU A 19 12.46 4.73 -2.57
C LEU A 19 13.92 4.73 -3.01
N GLN A 20 14.81 5.16 -2.12
CA GLN A 20 16.25 5.07 -2.33
C GLN A 20 16.80 3.86 -1.55
N ILE A 21 17.48 2.97 -2.25
CA ILE A 21 18.27 1.88 -1.66
C ILE A 21 19.74 2.24 -1.86
N GLU A 22 20.54 2.18 -0.78
CA GLU A 22 21.98 2.44 -0.85
C GLU A 22 22.68 1.41 -1.74
N ASP A 23 23.55 1.86 -2.65
CA ASP A 23 24.22 1.01 -3.64
C ASP A 23 25.00 -0.14 -2.97
N ARG A 24 25.75 0.16 -1.91
CA ARG A 24 26.48 -0.86 -1.13
C ARG A 24 25.63 -2.05 -0.64
N LYS A 25 24.31 -1.86 -0.46
CA LYS A 25 23.40 -2.92 -0.01
C LYS A 25 23.00 -3.87 -1.13
N VAL A 26 23.21 -3.47 -2.39
CA VAL A 26 22.72 -4.17 -3.58
C VAL A 26 23.82 -4.51 -4.58
N ASP A 27 25.00 -3.86 -4.51
CA ASP A 27 26.09 -4.03 -5.47
C ASP A 27 26.68 -5.46 -5.56
N HIS A 28 26.46 -6.28 -4.53
CA HIS A 28 26.93 -7.67 -4.47
C HIS A 28 25.85 -8.69 -4.81
N LEU A 29 24.61 -8.24 -5.03
CA LEU A 29 23.47 -9.11 -5.29
C LEU A 29 23.45 -9.52 -6.76
N THR A 30 23.08 -10.76 -7.00
CA THR A 30 22.66 -11.20 -8.34
C THR A 30 21.36 -10.50 -8.73
N GLU A 31 20.99 -10.59 -10.01
CA GLU A 31 19.74 -10.00 -10.50
C GLU A 31 18.51 -10.55 -9.76
N GLU A 32 18.47 -11.86 -9.49
CA GLU A 32 17.37 -12.49 -8.76
C GLU A 32 17.27 -11.97 -7.33
N GLU A 33 18.40 -11.89 -6.62
CA GLU A 33 18.46 -11.34 -5.26
C GLU A 33 18.12 -9.85 -5.22
N LEU A 34 18.51 -9.08 -6.24
CA LEU A 34 18.17 -7.68 -6.38
C LEU A 34 16.66 -7.48 -6.49
N LEU A 35 16.00 -8.29 -7.33
CA LEU A 35 14.54 -8.24 -7.49
C LEU A 35 13.82 -8.58 -6.18
N GLN A 36 14.27 -9.61 -5.45
CA GLN A 36 13.73 -9.94 -4.14
C GLN A 36 13.94 -8.80 -3.13
N ALA A 37 15.14 -8.20 -3.11
CA ALA A 37 15.43 -7.07 -2.25
C ALA A 37 14.53 -5.86 -2.56
N VAL A 38 14.27 -5.58 -3.84
CA VAL A 38 13.32 -4.56 -4.26
C VAL A 38 11.91 -4.88 -3.74
N GLU A 39 11.42 -6.09 -3.96
CA GLU A 39 10.08 -6.49 -3.50
C GLU A 39 9.89 -6.29 -2.00
N ILE A 40 10.87 -6.75 -1.19
CA ILE A 40 10.84 -6.61 0.27
C ILE A 40 10.78 -5.14 0.68
N ASN A 41 11.59 -4.28 0.04
CA ASN A 41 11.62 -2.86 0.37
C ASN A 41 10.34 -2.14 -0.08
N ILE A 42 9.75 -2.50 -1.21
CA ILE A 42 8.47 -1.95 -1.67
C ILE A 42 7.35 -2.36 -0.72
N ARG A 43 7.27 -3.63 -0.29
CA ARG A 43 6.28 -4.08 0.70
C ARG A 43 6.43 -3.32 2.02
N SER A 44 7.65 -3.21 2.52
CA SER A 44 7.95 -2.45 3.74
C SER A 44 7.57 -0.98 3.63
N TRP A 45 7.78 -0.36 2.47
CA TRP A 45 7.31 1.00 2.19
C TRP A 45 5.78 1.08 2.20
N ALA A 46 5.10 0.15 1.53
CA ALA A 46 3.63 0.12 1.46
C ALA A 46 3.02 -0.01 2.86
N ASP A 47 3.53 -0.93 3.67
CA ASP A 47 3.07 -1.17 5.05
C ASP A 47 3.21 0.07 5.93
N ARG A 48 4.21 0.92 5.67
CA ARG A 48 4.45 2.16 6.42
C ARG A 48 3.58 3.33 5.92
N GLU A 49 3.38 3.42 4.61
CA GLU A 49 2.84 4.62 3.95
C GLU A 49 1.35 4.53 3.60
N ILE A 50 0.79 3.32 3.59
CA ILE A 50 -0.60 3.07 3.19
C ILE A 50 -1.40 2.72 4.44
N GLY A 51 -2.35 3.57 4.77
CA GLY A 51 -3.38 3.32 5.79
C GLY A 51 -4.76 3.31 5.16
N ILE A 52 -5.60 2.37 5.58
CA ILE A 52 -7.02 2.32 5.20
C ILE A 52 -7.84 2.56 6.46
N SER A 53 -8.77 3.51 6.40
CA SER A 53 -9.73 3.79 7.47
C SER A 53 -11.12 3.82 6.87
N TRP A 54 -12.09 3.34 7.64
CA TRP A 54 -13.49 3.29 7.23
C TRP A 54 -14.39 3.53 8.43
N GLU A 55 -15.62 3.96 8.14
CA GLU A 55 -16.70 4.09 9.10
C GLU A 55 -18.00 3.60 8.46
N ILE A 56 -18.94 3.11 9.27
CA ILE A 56 -20.29 2.76 8.81
C ILE A 56 -21.11 4.05 8.87
N VAL A 57 -21.50 4.58 7.71
CA VAL A 57 -22.28 5.82 7.60
C VAL A 57 -23.79 5.59 7.78
N GLU A 58 -24.26 4.37 7.54
CA GLU A 58 -25.67 3.99 7.66
C GLU A 58 -25.78 2.50 7.98
N PHE A 59 -26.61 2.15 8.97
CA PHE A 59 -26.97 0.77 9.26
C PHE A 59 -28.29 0.43 8.57
N PRO A 60 -28.45 -0.80 8.05
CA PRO A 60 -29.75 -1.24 7.55
C PRO A 60 -30.77 -1.21 8.70
N VAL A 61 -31.95 -0.61 8.45
CA VAL A 61 -33.09 -0.68 9.37
C VAL A 61 -33.54 -2.13 9.44
N ARG A 62 -33.62 -2.69 10.65
CA ARG A 62 -34.15 -4.05 10.82
C ARG A 62 -35.67 -3.96 10.92
N PRO A 63 -36.42 -4.93 10.36
CA PRO A 63 -37.88 -4.96 10.46
C PRO A 63 -38.40 -4.93 11.91
N GLU A 64 -37.61 -5.48 12.84
CA GLU A 64 -37.92 -5.51 14.28
C GLU A 64 -37.87 -4.11 14.93
N ASP A 65 -37.19 -3.15 14.33
CA ASP A 65 -37.09 -1.75 14.81
C ASP A 65 -38.25 -0.87 14.30
N GLU A 66 -39.11 -1.39 13.40
CA GLU A 66 -40.27 -0.67 12.84
C GLU A 66 -41.55 -0.82 13.69
N GLU A 67 -41.63 -1.83 14.58
CA GLU A 67 -42.84 -2.12 15.37
C GLU A 67 -42.94 -1.31 16.70
N GLU A 68 -41.91 -0.56 17.09
CA GLU A 68 -41.90 0.31 18.28
C GLU A 68 -42.15 1.81 17.99
N GLY A 69 -42.65 2.15 16.79
CA GLY A 69 -42.97 3.53 16.36
C GLY A 69 -44.39 4.01 16.63
#